data_AF-A0A411WH08-F1
#
_entry.id   AF-A0A411WH08-F1
#
_cell.length_a   1.000
_cell.length_b   1.000
_cell.length_c   1.000
_cell.angle_alpha   90.00
_cell.angle_beta   90.00
_cell.angle_gamma   90.00
#
_symmetry.space_group_name_H-M   'P 1'
#
loop_
_entity.id
_entity.type
_entity.pdbx_description
1 polymer ?
#
loop_
_entity_poly.entity_id
_entity_poly.type
_entity_poly.pdbx_seq_one_letter_code
_entity_poly.pdbx_strand_id
1 'polypeptide(L)'
;MKIIDEIESDVKGIREVQYKIPSYDRVGNITGYKDKIFVKTIYDPKVFTDQQILDLGKQAASNGYKAAIKSRQREYTAIAGGIKFQIYLDLRTGVIENFHPVANL
;
A
#
# COMPACT_ATOMS: atom_id res chain seq x y z
N MET A 1 -5.81 18.10 1.50
CA MET A 1 -4.53 17.38 1.33
C MET A 1 -3.61 18.24 0.47
N LYS A 2 -2.30 18.21 0.70
CA LYS A 2 -1.33 18.86 -0.18
C LYS A 2 -0.33 17.83 -0.68
N ILE A 3 -0.26 17.64 -1.99
CA ILE A 3 0.78 16.83 -2.64
C ILE A 3 2.09 17.62 -2.57
N ILE A 4 3.16 16.93 -2.19
CA ILE A 4 4.52 17.47 -2.11
C ILE A 4 5.33 16.97 -3.30
N ASP A 5 5.23 15.67 -3.61
CA ASP A 5 5.96 15.04 -4.70
C ASP A 5 5.24 13.77 -5.20
N GLU A 6 5.53 13.37 -6.44
CA GLU A 6 5.09 12.12 -7.05
C GLU A 6 6.29 11.43 -7.72
N ILE A 7 6.68 10.27 -7.20
CA ILE A 7 7.87 9.54 -7.65
C ILE A 7 7.41 8.26 -8.36
N GLU A 8 7.75 8.11 -9.63
CA GLU A 8 7.52 6.86 -10.36
C GLU A 8 8.46 5.77 -9.83
N SER A 9 7.92 4.57 -9.62
CA SER A 9 8.74 3.40 -9.26
C SER A 9 9.30 2.71 -10.50
N ASP A 10 10.09 1.66 -10.30
CA ASP A 10 10.57 0.80 -11.39
C ASP A 10 9.45 0.07 -12.16
N VAL A 11 8.25 0.01 -11.57
CA VAL A 11 7.06 -0.59 -12.20
C VAL A 11 6.20 0.53 -12.79
N LYS A 12 6.16 0.61 -14.12
CA LYS A 12 5.32 1.57 -14.85
C LYS A 12 3.88 1.54 -14.33
N GLY A 13 3.35 2.72 -13.99
CA GLY A 13 1.99 2.86 -13.47
C GLY A 13 1.88 2.59 -11.96
N ILE A 14 3.00 2.39 -11.25
CA ILE A 14 3.07 2.40 -9.78
C ILE A 14 3.91 3.59 -9.34
N ARG A 15 3.38 4.39 -8.42
CA ARG A 15 4.01 5.64 -7.94
C ARG A 15 3.93 5.76 -6.44
N GLU A 16 4.90 6.44 -5.84
CA GLU A 16 4.76 6.98 -4.49
C GLU A 16 4.31 8.44 -4.53
N VAL A 17 3.27 8.75 -3.77
CA VAL A 17 2.81 10.12 -3.54
C VAL A 17 3.23 10.53 -2.14
N GLN A 18 4.01 11.60 -2.05
CA GLN A 18 4.33 12.28 -0.80
C GLN A 18 3.32 13.40 -0.57
N TYR A 19 2.67 13.43 0.59
CA TYR A 19 1.61 14.41 0.87
C TYR A 19 1.58 14.85 2.34
N LYS A 20 0.97 16.01 2.57
CA LYS A 20 0.64 16.52 3.90
C LYS A 20 -0.86 16.52 4.13
N ILE A 21 -1.24 16.19 5.36
CA ILE A 21 -2.63 16.19 5.83
C ILE A 21 -2.97 17.59 6.35
N PRO A 22 -4.13 18.17 6.00
CA PRO A 22 -4.58 19.43 6.57
C PRO A 22 -4.74 19.33 8.10
N SER A 23 -4.35 20.40 8.79
CA SER A 23 -4.64 20.61 10.21
C SER A 23 -6.00 21.28 10.35
N TYR A 24 -6.76 20.91 11.38
CA TYR A 24 -8.10 21.43 11.62
C TYR A 24 -8.20 22.04 13.02
N ASP A 25 -8.99 23.11 13.17
CA ASP A 25 -9.45 23.59 14.47
C ASP A 25 -10.53 22.67 15.07
N ARG A 26 -11.03 23.00 16.27
CA ARG A 26 -12.04 22.20 16.97
C ARG A 26 -13.41 22.17 16.27
N VAL A 27 -13.68 23.09 15.36
CA VAL A 27 -14.96 23.18 14.63
C VAL A 27 -14.82 22.67 13.18
N GLY A 28 -13.61 22.22 12.79
CA GLY A 28 -13.36 21.56 11.51
C GLY A 28 -12.84 22.49 10.40
N ASN A 29 -12.45 23.73 10.68
CA ASN A 29 -11.84 24.60 9.68
C ASN A 29 -10.37 24.26 9.48
N ILE A 30 -9.89 24.36 8.23
CA ILE A 30 -8.47 24.15 7.91
C ILE A 30 -7.65 25.31 8.48
N THR A 31 -6.64 24.99 9.29
CA THR A 31 -5.71 25.97 9.89
C THR A 31 -4.31 25.90 9.30
N GLY A 32 -4.05 24.92 8.42
CA GLY A 32 -2.75 24.71 7.79
C GLY A 32 -2.56 23.25 7.41
N TYR A 33 -1.31 22.78 7.46
CA TYR A 33 -0.93 21.39 7.21
C TYR A 33 -0.08 20.86 8.35
N LYS A 34 -0.23 19.57 8.68
CA LYS A 34 0.65 18.89 9.63
C LYS A 34 2.07 18.82 9.05
N ASP A 35 3.09 18.94 9.90
CA ASP A 35 4.50 18.96 9.47
C ASP A 35 4.94 17.63 8.85
N LYS A 36 4.41 16.51 9.38
CA LYS A 36 4.71 15.16 8.91
C LYS A 36 4.30 15.00 7.44
N ILE A 37 5.27 14.57 6.63
CA ILE A 37 5.04 14.06 5.28
C ILE A 37 4.60 12.60 5.39
N PHE A 38 3.53 12.27 4.69
CA PHE A 38 3.00 10.92 4.55
C PHE A 38 3.31 10.41 3.14
N VAL A 39 3.54 9.11 3.02
CA VAL A 39 3.82 8.44 1.76
C VAL A 39 2.72 7.43 1.49
N LYS A 40 2.27 7.35 0.23
CA LYS A 40 1.34 6.32 -0.22
C LYS A 40 1.72 5.85 -1.61
N THR A 41 1.81 4.53 -1.79
CA THR A 41 1.90 3.93 -3.12
C THR A 41 0.52 3.88 -3.77
N ILE A 42 0.43 4.31 -5.03
CA ILE A 42 -0.78 4.28 -5.85
C ILE A 42 -0.49 3.59 -7.19
N TYR A 43 -1.54 3.09 -7.84
CA TYR A 43 -1.47 2.57 -9.21
C TYR A 43 -2.30 3.43 -10.17
N ASP A 44 -1.87 3.49 -11.44
CA ASP A 44 -2.62 4.13 -12.52
C ASP A 44 -3.68 3.15 -13.06
N PRO A 45 -4.99 3.46 -12.95
CA PRO A 45 -6.06 2.59 -13.44
C PRO A 45 -6.04 2.37 -14.97
N LYS A 46 -5.32 3.21 -15.73
CA LYS A 46 -5.11 3.01 -17.18
C LYS A 46 -4.06 1.94 -17.49
N VAL A 47 -3.21 1.62 -16.52
CA VAL A 47 -2.17 0.59 -16.64
C VAL A 47 -2.62 -0.69 -15.93
N PHE A 48 -3.17 -0.56 -14.72
CA PHE A 48 -3.71 -1.67 -13.93
C PHE A 48 -5.13 -1.37 -13.49
N THR A 49 -6.09 -2.16 -13.96
CA THR A 49 -7.46 -2.10 -13.44
C THR A 49 -7.51 -2.51 -11.96
N ASP A 50 -8.53 -2.03 -11.24
CA ASP A 50 -8.74 -2.39 -9.83
C ASP A 50 -8.80 -3.91 -9.63
N GLN A 51 -9.45 -4.63 -10.54
CA GLN A 51 -9.54 -6.09 -10.51
C GLN A 51 -8.17 -6.76 -10.68
N GLN A 52 -7.32 -6.25 -11.56
CA GLN A 52 -5.95 -6.77 -11.72
C GLN A 52 -5.12 -6.57 -10.44
N ILE A 53 -5.19 -5.41 -9.79
CA ILE A 53 -4.49 -5.18 -8.52
C ILE A 53 -5.01 -6.09 -7.41
N LEU A 54 -6.33 -6.30 -7.36
CA LEU A 54 -6.96 -7.23 -6.41
C LEU A 54 -6.45 -8.66 -6.60
N ASP A 55 -6.42 -9.14 -7.84
CA ASP A 55 -6.02 -10.51 -8.15
C ASP A 55 -4.51 -10.73 -7.94
N LEU A 56 -3.67 -9.77 -8.33
CA LEU A 56 -2.24 -9.80 -8.05
C LEU A 56 -1.95 -9.76 -6.54
N GLY A 57 -2.68 -8.95 -5.77
CA GLY A 57 -2.53 -8.91 -4.32
C GLY A 57 -2.91 -10.24 -3.66
N LYS A 58 -4.01 -10.88 -4.09
CA LYS A 58 -4.37 -12.24 -3.64
C LYS A 58 -3.30 -13.27 -4.00
N GLN A 59 -2.76 -13.20 -5.22
CA GLN A 59 -1.69 -14.09 -5.65
C GLN A 59 -0.42 -13.89 -4.79
N ALA A 60 0.00 -12.65 -4.55
CA ALA A 60 1.13 -12.32 -3.69
C ALA A 60 0.92 -12.83 -2.26
N ALA A 61 -0.27 -12.61 -1.69
CA ALA A 61 -0.63 -13.13 -0.38
C ALA A 61 -0.49 -14.65 -0.32
N SER A 62 -1.06 -15.38 -1.29
CA SER A 62 -0.94 -16.84 -1.41
C SER A 62 0.51 -17.31 -1.51
N ASN A 63 1.34 -16.61 -2.27
CA ASN A 63 2.76 -16.95 -2.46
C ASN A 63 3.55 -16.92 -1.14
N GLY A 64 3.33 -15.90 -0.30
CA GLY A 64 4.04 -15.75 0.98
C GLY A 64 3.41 -16.46 2.18
N TYR A 65 2.15 -16.90 2.07
CA TYR A 65 1.33 -17.36 3.19
C TYR A 65 1.97 -18.48 4.03
N LYS A 66 2.43 -19.56 3.38
CA LYS A 66 3.01 -20.72 4.08
C LYS A 66 4.25 -20.33 4.91
N ALA A 67 5.09 -19.45 4.36
CA ALA A 67 6.26 -18.95 5.06
C ALA A 67 5.86 -18.08 6.24
N ALA A 68 4.90 -17.16 6.06
CA ALA A 68 4.41 -16.27 7.10
C ALA A 68 3.76 -17.02 8.29
N ILE A 69 2.95 -18.06 8.01
CA ILE A 69 2.38 -18.91 9.06
C ILE A 69 3.48 -19.63 9.84
N LYS A 70 4.44 -20.25 9.13
CA LYS A 70 5.56 -20.97 9.76
C LYS A 70 6.42 -20.06 10.64
N SER A 71 6.67 -18.83 10.19
CA SER A 71 7.45 -17.82 10.91
C SER A 71 6.65 -17.02 11.92
N ARG A 72 5.32 -17.25 12.02
CA ARG A 72 4.39 -16.47 12.85
C ARG A 72 4.49 -14.96 12.59
N GLN A 73 4.57 -14.57 11.32
CA GLN A 73 4.59 -13.18 10.87
C GLN A 73 3.15 -12.69 10.59
N ARG A 74 2.72 -11.63 11.30
CA ARG A 74 1.44 -10.94 11.03
C ARG A 74 1.48 -10.10 9.75
N GLU A 75 2.68 -9.77 9.30
CA GLU A 75 2.92 -8.87 8.18
C GLU A 75 4.07 -9.43 7.36
N TYR A 76 3.91 -9.43 6.04
CA TYR A 76 4.96 -9.85 5.12
C TYR A 76 4.80 -9.16 3.76
N THR A 77 5.88 -9.13 2.99
CA THR A 77 5.84 -8.68 1.61
C THR A 77 5.97 -9.84 0.64
N ALA A 78 5.26 -9.78 -0.47
CA ALA A 78 5.41 -10.73 -1.57
C ALA A 78 5.19 -10.02 -2.91
N ILE A 79 5.66 -10.63 -4.00
CA ILE A 79 5.60 -10.06 -5.35
C ILE A 79 4.67 -10.92 -6.22
N ALA A 80 3.85 -10.26 -7.02
CA ALA A 80 3.07 -10.86 -8.09
C ALA A 80 2.92 -9.86 -9.24
N GLY A 81 3.06 -10.33 -10.49
CA GLY A 81 2.95 -9.46 -11.67
C GLY A 81 3.95 -8.30 -11.69
N GLY A 82 5.12 -8.46 -11.05
CA GLY A 82 6.13 -7.42 -10.91
C GLY A 82 5.85 -6.39 -9.81
N ILE A 83 4.66 -6.40 -9.20
CA ILE A 83 4.29 -5.48 -8.12
C ILE A 83 4.56 -6.15 -6.77
N LYS A 84 5.23 -5.42 -5.88
CA LYS A 84 5.39 -5.82 -4.47
C LYS A 84 4.17 -5.37 -3.68
N PHE A 85 3.66 -6.25 -2.83
CA PHE A 85 2.55 -5.98 -1.91
C PHE A 85 3.02 -6.11 -0.48
N GLN A 86 2.51 -5.25 0.39
CA GLN A 86 2.46 -5.47 1.84
C GLN A 86 1.17 -6.24 2.13
N ILE A 87 1.27 -7.33 2.91
CA ILE A 87 0.15 -8.22 3.25
C ILE A 87 0.02 -8.33 4.77
N TYR A 88 -1.21 -8.32 5.25
CA TYR A 88 -1.59 -8.40 6.67
C TYR A 88 -2.35 -9.71 6.93
N LEU A 89 -1.94 -10.44 7.97
CA LEU A 89 -2.40 -11.78 8.31
C LEU A 89 -2.78 -11.86 9.79
N ASP A 90 -4.02 -12.27 10.08
CA ASP A 90 -4.43 -12.63 11.43
C ASP A 90 -3.83 -13.99 11.78
N LEU A 91 -2.82 -14.01 12.66
CA LEU A 91 -2.18 -15.25 13.10
C LEU A 91 -3.06 -16.17 13.93
N ARG A 92 -4.17 -15.67 14.50
CA ARG A 92 -5.10 -16.48 15.28
C ARG A 92 -6.01 -17.31 14.38
N THR A 93 -6.48 -16.73 13.28
CA THR A 93 -7.43 -17.37 12.36
C THR A 93 -6.78 -17.89 11.08
N GLY A 94 -5.59 -17.40 10.73
CA GLY A 94 -4.94 -17.66 9.45
C GLY A 94 -5.54 -16.87 8.28
N VAL A 95 -6.44 -15.93 8.54
CA VAL A 95 -7.11 -15.15 7.48
C VAL A 95 -6.23 -13.97 7.06
N ILE A 96 -6.07 -13.81 5.74
CA ILE A 96 -5.50 -12.58 5.16
C ILE A 96 -6.50 -11.45 5.37
N GLU A 97 -6.12 -10.44 6.14
CA GLU A 97 -6.98 -9.31 6.49
C GLU A 97 -6.97 -8.24 5.40
N ASN A 98 -5.79 -7.94 4.85
CA ASN A 98 -5.64 -6.86 3.87
C ASN A 98 -4.32 -6.99 3.08
N PHE A 99 -4.22 -6.25 1.98
CA PHE A 99 -2.98 -6.02 1.26
C PHE A 99 -3.05 -4.72 0.46
N HIS A 100 -1.89 -4.13 0.17
CA HIS A 100 -1.77 -3.00 -0.75
C HIS A 100 -0.42 -3.01 -1.46
N PRO A 101 -0.32 -2.40 -2.67
CA PRO A 101 0.97 -2.25 -3.33
C PRO A 101 1.92 -1.40 -2.49
N VAL A 102 3.21 -1.69 -2.61
CA VAL A 102 4.33 -0.90 -2.09
C VAL A 102 5.34 -0.71 -3.21
N ALA A 103 5.85 0.51 -3.38
CA ALA A 103 6.82 0.78 -4.43
C ALA A 103 8.15 0.10 -4.12
N ASN A 104 8.83 -0.36 -5.17
CA ASN A 104 10.25 -0.62 -5.13
C ASN A 104 10.91 0.63 -5.73
N LEU A 105 11.63 1.38 -4.89
CA LEU A 105 12.41 2.56 -5.28
C LEU A 105 13.90 2.25 -5.25
#